data_AF-A0A9D9DUU3-F1
#
_entry.id   AF-A0A9D9DUU3-F1
#
_cell.length_a   1.000
_cell.length_b   1.000
_cell.length_c   1.000
_cell.angle_alpha   90.00
_cell.angle_beta   90.00
_cell.angle_gamma   90.00
#
_symmetry.space_group_name_H-M   'P 1'
#
loop_
_entity.id
_entity.type
_entity.pdbx_description
1 polymer ?
#
loop_
_entity_poly.entity_id
_entity_poly.type
_entity_poly.pdbx_seq_one_letter_code
_entity_poly.pdbx_strand_id
1 'polypeptide(L)' 'MSVKDKIITLLEVMPEKDAEILFRYIISKYQLSPTIDWTTLEEEEPDKIDLELLEDIKNDAECYEFITSDELKSELGLI' A
#
# COMPACT_ATOMS: atom_id res chain seq x y z
N MET A 1 23.84 8.67 -1.65
CA MET A 1 22.70 9.37 -1.05
C MET A 1 21.85 9.95 -2.15
N SER A 2 20.62 9.45 -2.28
CA SER A 2 19.68 9.86 -3.31
C SER A 2 19.18 11.30 -3.07
N VAL A 3 18.52 11.90 -4.06
CA VAL A 3 17.85 13.21 -3.87
C VAL A 3 16.74 13.11 -2.83
N LYS A 4 16.04 11.98 -2.78
CA LYS A 4 14.99 11.69 -1.78
C LYS A 4 15.56 11.70 -0.37
N ASP A 5 16.68 11.01 -0.15
CA ASP A 5 17.33 10.94 1.16
C ASP A 5 17.75 12.32 1.65
N LYS A 6 18.25 13.18 0.75
CA LYS A 6 18.64 14.56 1.08
C LYS A 6 17.46 15.41 1.56
N ILE A 7 16.29 15.26 0.94
CA ILE A 7 15.08 15.99 1.32
C ILE A 7 14.59 15.52 2.69
N ILE A 8 14.61 14.20 2.94
CA ILE A 8 14.23 13.62 4.22
C ILE A 8 15.15 14.11 5.34
N THR A 9 16.48 14.00 5.15
CA THR A 9 17.44 14.48 6.14
C THR A 9 17.30 15.98 6.41
N LEU A 10 17.01 16.79 5.39
CA LEU A 10 16.77 18.22 5.57
C LEU A 10 15.53 18.51 6.43
N LEU A 11 14.44 17.76 6.23
CA LEU A 11 13.22 17.88 7.02
C LEU A 11 13.43 17.44 8.47
N GLU A 12 14.26 16.44 8.71
CA GLU A 12 14.55 15.90 10.06
C GLU A 12 15.40 16.84 10.92
N VAL A 13 16.28 17.63 10.31
CA VAL A 13 17.22 18.52 11.05
C VAL A 13 16.72 19.95 11.22
N MET A 14 15.62 20.32 10.56
CA MET A 14 15.05 21.66 10.64
C MET A 14 13.99 21.79 11.73
N PRO A 15 13.70 23.02 12.21
CA PRO A 15 12.59 23.24 13.14
C PRO A 15 11.26 22.77 12.56
N GLU A 16 10.41 22.16 13.40
CA GLU A 16 9.09 21.61 13.04
C GLU A 16 8.25 22.57 12.16
N LYS A 17 8.24 23.85 12.53
CA LYS A 17 7.48 24.90 11.82
C LYS A 17 7.98 25.11 10.40
N ASP A 18 9.29 25.04 10.18
CA ASP A 18 9.90 25.21 8.87
C ASP A 18 9.71 23.95 8.02
N ALA A 19 9.78 22.77 8.64
CA ALA A 19 9.42 21.50 8.01
C ALA A 19 7.97 21.49 7.52
N GLU A 20 7.04 21.96 8.35
CA GLU A 20 5.63 22.04 7.98
C GLU A 20 5.40 22.96 6.77
N ILE A 21 6.03 24.13 6.74
CA ILE A 21 5.92 25.08 5.63
C ILE A 21 6.45 24.46 4.34
N LEU A 22 7.63 23.83 4.39
CA LEU A 22 8.24 23.18 3.24
C LEU A 22 7.41 22.00 2.74
N PHE A 23 6.89 21.18 3.65
CA PHE A 23 6.04 20.04 3.31
C PHE A 23 4.75 20.48 2.63
N ARG A 24 4.08 21.52 3.15
CA ARG A 24 2.89 22.11 2.52
C ARG A 24 3.19 22.71 1.14
N TYR A 25 4.35 23.35 0.97
CA TYR A 25 4.79 23.85 -0.32
C TYR A 25 4.96 22.71 -1.35
N ILE A 26 5.61 21.61 -0.97
CA ILE A 26 5.81 20.46 -1.85
C ILE A 26 4.45 19.87 -2.26
N ILE A 27 3.55 19.64 -1.30
CA ILE A 27 2.20 19.13 -1.57
C ILE A 27 1.46 20.02 -2.57
N SER A 28 1.45 21.33 -2.32
CA SER A 28 0.76 22.29 -3.18
C SER A 28 1.39 22.41 -4.57
N LYS A 29 2.73 22.49 -4.64
CA LYS A 29 3.48 22.71 -5.88
C LYS A 29 3.37 21.53 -6.85
N TYR A 30 3.39 20.31 -6.32
CA TYR A 30 3.34 19.08 -7.10
C TYR A 30 1.95 18.46 -7.14
N GLN A 31 0.93 19.13 -6.60
CA GLN A 31 -0.44 18.64 -6.54
C GLN A 31 -0.50 17.21 -5.98
N LEU A 32 0.27 16.95 -4.91
CA LEU A 32 0.22 15.69 -4.17
C LEU A 32 -1.09 15.64 -3.38
N SER A 33 -2.20 15.52 -4.12
CA SER A 33 -3.54 15.48 -3.58
C SER A 33 -3.82 14.07 -3.05
N PRO A 34 -4.57 13.92 -1.95
CA PRO A 34 -5.13 12.62 -1.56
C PRO A 34 -6.18 12.08 -2.55
N THR A 35 -6.47 12.81 -3.64
CA THR A 35 -7.32 12.37 -4.76
C THR A 35 -6.54 11.60 -5.83
N ILE A 36 -5.47 10.89 -5.46
CA ILE A 36 -4.91 9.87 -6.36
C ILE A 36 -6.01 8.84 -6.54
N ASP A 37 -6.67 8.93 -7.70
CA ASP A 37 -7.61 7.91 -8.12
C ASP A 37 -6.78 6.64 -8.33
N TRP A 38 -7.25 5.50 -7.82
CA TRP A 38 -6.58 4.21 -8.00
C TRP A 38 -6.32 3.92 -9.49
N THR A 39 -7.12 4.49 -10.39
CA THR A 39 -6.96 4.44 -11.85
C THR A 39 -5.73 5.18 -12.39
N THR A 40 -5.08 6.02 -11.58
CA THR A 40 -3.92 6.84 -11.98
C THR A 40 -2.59 6.30 -11.47
N LEU A 41 -2.63 5.25 -10.66
CA LEU A 41 -1.43 4.51 -10.28
C LEU A 41 -0.98 3.64 -11.44
N GLU A 42 0.33 3.62 -11.68
CA GLU A 42 0.93 2.69 -12.64
C GLU A 42 0.77 1.28 -12.10
N GLU A 43 0.06 0.42 -12.83
CA GLU A 43 0.01 -1.01 -12.52
C GLU A 43 1.38 -1.61 -12.86
N GLU A 44 2.08 -2.10 -11.84
CA GLU A 44 3.31 -2.84 -12.01
C GLU A 44 3.02 -4.35 -11.93
N GLU A 45 3.70 -5.11 -12.78
CA GLU A 45 3.65 -6.57 -12.72
C GLU A 45 4.28 -7.06 -11.40
N PRO A 46 3.70 -8.09 -10.75
CA PRO A 46 4.23 -8.63 -9.51
C PRO A 46 5.67 -9.09 -9.67
N ASP A 47 6.49 -8.77 -8.67
CA ASP A 47 7.89 -9.18 -8.66
C ASP A 47 8.05 -10.64 -8.22
N LYS A 48 9.31 -11.11 -8.13
CA LYS A 48 9.60 -12.50 -7.77
C LYS A 48 9.08 -12.86 -6.36
N ILE A 49 9.14 -11.93 -5.42
CA ILE A 49 8.67 -12.14 -4.05
C ILE A 49 7.14 -12.18 -4.05
N ASP A 50 6.50 -11.28 -4.80
CA ASP A 50 5.05 -11.29 -4.96
C ASP A 50 4.55 -12.61 -5.55
N LEU A 51 5.23 -13.13 -6.57
CA LEU A 51 4.89 -14.43 -7.19
C LEU A 51 5.09 -15.60 -6.23
N GLU A 52 6.17 -15.61 -5.45
CA GLU A 52 6.42 -16.63 -4.42
C GLU A 52 5.34 -16.60 -3.34
N LEU A 53 4.93 -15.41 -2.89
CA LEU A 53 3.85 -15.25 -1.93
C LEU A 53 2.51 -15.78 -2.47
N LEU A 54 2.20 -15.50 -3.74
CA LEU A 54 0.98 -16.01 -4.38
C LEU A 54 1.00 -17.54 -4.52
N GLU A 55 2.16 -18.13 -4.78
CA GLU A 55 2.33 -19.59 -4.83
C GLU A 55 2.16 -20.21 -3.44
N ASP A 56 2.71 -19.59 -2.41
CA ASP A 56 2.56 -20.04 -1.03
C ASP A 56 1.09 -20.01 -0.59
N ILE A 57 0.38 -18.90 -0.85
CA ILE A 57 -1.06 -18.77 -0.55
C ILE A 57 -1.88 -19.85 -1.28
N LYS A 58 -1.54 -20.14 -2.53
CA LYS A 58 -2.25 -21.15 -3.33
C LYS A 58 -2.04 -22.57 -2.80
N ASN A 59 -0.87 -22.84 -2.23
CA ASN A 59 -0.49 -24.17 -1.75
C ASN A 59 -0.71 -24.34 -0.24
N ASP A 60 -1.09 -23.28 0.48
CA ASP A 60 -1.40 -23.32 1.89
C ASP A 60 -2.76 -24.01 2.12
N ALA A 61 -2.74 -25.11 2.86
CA ALA A 61 -3.93 -25.87 3.21
C ALA A 61 -4.88 -25.13 4.17
N GLU A 62 -4.42 -24.06 4.82
CA GLU A 62 -5.23 -23.15 5.65
C GLU A 62 -5.81 -21.97 4.85
N CYS A 63 -5.30 -21.71 3.63
CA CYS A 63 -5.92 -20.75 2.72
C CYS A 63 -7.11 -21.41 2.01
N TYR A 64 -8.28 -21.28 2.62
CA TYR A 64 -9.54 -21.73 2.04
C TYR A 64 -9.89 -20.88 0.82
N GLU A 65 -10.40 -21.51 -0.25
CA GLU A 65 -11.15 -20.79 -1.28
C GLU A 65 -12.25 -19.97 -0.60
N PHE A 66 -12.46 -18.74 -1.07
CA PHE A 66 -13.51 -17.88 -0.53
C PHE A 66 -14.88 -18.55 -0.76
N ILE A 67 -15.38 -19.25 0.26
CA ILE A 67 -16.73 -19.81 0.26
C ILE A 67 -17.73 -18.71 0.60
N THR A 68 -18.91 -18.80 -0.02
CA THR A 68 -20.01 -17.87 0.27
C THR A 68 -20.51 -18.07 1.70
N SER A 69 -21.18 -17.05 2.24
CA SER A 69 -21.75 -17.13 3.59
C SER A 69 -22.74 -18.28 3.74
N ASP A 70 -23.42 -18.68 2.67
CA ASP A 70 -24.40 -19.77 2.71
C ASP A 70 -23.75 -21.15 2.63
N GLU A 71 -22.67 -21.30 1.86
CA GLU A 71 -21.82 -22.50 1.85
C GLU A 71 -21.20 -22.73 3.23
N LEU A 72 -20.65 -21.69 3.86
CA LEU A 72 -20.10 -21.77 5.21
C LEU A 72 -21.15 -22.19 6.25
N LYS A 73 -22.36 -21.64 6.18
CA LYS A 73 -23.43 -22.02 7.12
C LYS A 73 -23.88 -23.47 6.94
N SER A 74 -23.84 -24.00 5.71
CA SER A 74 -24.13 -25.41 5.44
C SER A 74 -23.07 -26.33 6.04
N GLU A 75 -21.78 -26.01 5.88
CA GLU A 75 -20.68 -26.77 6.50
C GLU A 75 -20.74 -26.77 8.03
N LEU A 76 -21.17 -25.65 8.62
CA LEU A 76 -21.30 -25.49 10.08
C LEU A 76 -22.61 -26.07 10.65
N GLY A 77 -23.50 -26.62 9.82
CA GLY A 77 -24.79 -27.17 10.25
C GLY A 77 -25.77 -26.13 10.80
N LEU A 78 -25.65 -24.88 10.35
CA LEU A 78 -26.50 -23.76 10.75
C LEU A 78 -27.71 -23.56 9.82
N ILE A 79 -27.83 -24.36 8.76
CA ILE A 79 -28.98 -24.46 7.84
C ILE A 79 -29.11 -25.91 7.36
#